data_AF-A0A099KRD0-F1
#
_entry.id   AF-A0A099KRD0-F1
#
_cell.length_a   1.000
_cell.length_b   1.000
_cell.length_c   1.000
_cell.angle_alpha   90.00
_cell.angle_beta   90.00
_cell.angle_gamma   90.00
#
_symmetry.space_group_name_H-M   'P 1'
#
loop_
_entity.id
_entity.type
_entity.pdbx_description
1 polymer ?
#
loop_
_entity_poly.entity_id
_entity_poly.type
_entity_poly.pdbx_seq_one_letter_code
_entity_poly.pdbx_strand_id
1 'polypeptide(L)'
;MKKRHITSALLAAMALANTAVAADTNTTQQTVNDVKHWNVGVGTYALVIDDEDEGDDDFTGFGLSATYAFSDKVAIRGEYYSLEHDDESKLEVSGFDLVAYYGTNLMSPGFKAYIGGGVYSESLEYSSFDVDEDFSGVQLNGGIGYNWEMVSLDFVLGLRSVGDYEDFAGDSADLSAATSSLIISARF
;
A
#
# COMPACT_ATOMS: atom_id res chain seq x y z
N MET A 1 -12.07 35.47 -0.46
CA MET A 1 -11.45 34.84 -1.65
C MET A 1 -9.96 35.12 -1.66
N LYS A 2 -9.16 34.20 -1.10
CA LYS A 2 -7.70 34.22 -1.15
C LYS A 2 -7.26 32.95 -1.90
N LYS A 3 -6.43 33.15 -2.92
CA LYS A 3 -5.98 32.13 -3.86
C LYS A 3 -5.09 31.10 -3.15
N ARG A 4 -5.42 29.81 -3.27
CA ARG A 4 -4.58 28.68 -2.81
C ARG A 4 -3.51 28.42 -3.88
N HIS A 5 -2.25 28.47 -3.49
CA HIS A 5 -1.13 27.99 -4.29
C HIS A 5 -0.87 26.54 -3.86
N ILE A 6 -1.37 25.58 -4.63
CA ILE A 6 -0.97 24.17 -4.51
C ILE A 6 0.37 24.09 -5.22
N THR A 7 1.45 23.97 -4.43
CA THR A 7 2.81 23.86 -4.96
C THR A 7 3.19 22.40 -4.90
N SER A 8 3.34 21.81 -6.09
CA SER A 8 3.83 20.46 -6.34
C SER A 8 5.25 20.27 -5.78
N ALA A 9 5.50 19.14 -5.13
CA ALA A 9 6.85 18.64 -4.88
C ALA A 9 6.88 17.12 -5.10
N LEU A 10 6.91 16.72 -6.38
CA LEU A 10 7.29 15.38 -6.81
C LEU A 10 8.78 15.45 -7.16
N LEU A 11 9.68 14.97 -6.29
CA LEU A 11 11.07 14.77 -6.67
C LEU A 11 11.82 13.81 -5.72
N ALA A 12 12.61 12.93 -6.36
CA ALA A 12 13.73 12.15 -5.80
C ALA A 12 13.44 10.74 -5.27
N ALA A 13 13.26 9.79 -6.19
CA ALA A 13 13.71 8.41 -5.99
C ALA A 13 14.06 7.72 -7.33
N MET A 14 15.07 8.24 -8.03
CA MET A 14 15.72 7.53 -9.15
C MET A 14 17.22 7.77 -9.11
N ALA A 15 17.95 7.00 -8.30
CA ALA A 15 19.40 7.01 -8.34
C ALA A 15 20.06 5.77 -7.71
N LEU A 16 19.62 4.53 -8.00
CA LEU A 16 20.44 3.35 -7.69
C LEU A 16 20.23 2.22 -8.70
N ALA A 17 20.77 2.37 -9.92
CA ALA A 17 21.17 1.25 -10.75
C ALA A 17 22.02 1.75 -11.93
N ASN A 18 23.34 1.82 -11.77
CA ASN A 18 24.24 1.85 -12.92
C ASN A 18 25.66 1.42 -12.55
N THR A 19 25.86 0.12 -12.33
CA THR A 19 27.16 -0.53 -12.52
C THR A 19 26.97 -1.97 -12.98
N ALA A 20 26.93 -2.20 -14.28
CA ALA A 20 27.40 -3.45 -14.87
C ALA A 20 27.85 -3.20 -16.31
N VAL A 21 29.14 -3.43 -16.51
CA VAL A 21 29.91 -3.24 -17.74
C VAL A 21 29.48 -4.28 -18.79
N ALA A 22 29.47 -3.86 -20.05
CA ALA A 22 29.18 -4.68 -21.21
C ALA A 22 30.12 -5.88 -21.36
N ALA A 23 29.55 -7.04 -21.70
CA ALA A 23 30.25 -8.12 -22.40
C ALA A 23 29.30 -8.71 -23.46
N ASP A 24 29.64 -8.42 -24.72
CA ASP A 24 28.98 -8.90 -25.92
C ASP A 24 29.30 -10.39 -26.10
N THR A 25 28.29 -11.26 -26.01
CA THR A 25 28.40 -12.66 -26.50
C THR A 25 27.06 -13.08 -27.09
N ASN A 26 27.05 -13.24 -28.41
CA ASN A 26 26.00 -13.89 -29.18
C ASN A 26 25.65 -15.25 -28.58
N THR A 27 24.59 -15.28 -27.77
CA THR A 27 23.99 -16.50 -27.24
C THR A 27 22.55 -16.51 -27.72
N THR A 28 22.21 -17.54 -28.47
CA THR A 28 20.86 -17.86 -28.94
C THR A 28 19.90 -17.70 -27.76
N GLN A 29 19.05 -16.66 -27.81
CA GLN A 29 18.08 -16.36 -26.76
C GLN A 29 17.01 -17.47 -26.73
N GLN A 30 17.28 -18.52 -25.95
CA GLN A 30 16.19 -19.17 -25.24
C GLN A 30 15.68 -18.10 -24.27
N THR A 31 14.51 -17.54 -24.57
CA THR A 31 13.71 -16.83 -23.56
C THR A 31 13.34 -17.87 -22.51
N VAL A 32 14.26 -18.14 -21.58
CA VAL A 32 13.85 -18.47 -20.22
C VAL A 32 13.05 -17.23 -19.82
N ASN A 33 11.72 -17.36 -19.83
CA ASN A 33 10.87 -16.37 -19.18
C ASN A 33 11.30 -16.40 -17.72
N ASP A 34 12.23 -15.50 -17.37
CA ASP A 34 12.76 -15.42 -16.03
C ASP A 34 11.57 -15.11 -15.12
N VAL A 35 11.29 -16.05 -14.22
CA VAL A 35 10.08 -15.99 -13.42
C VAL A 35 10.29 -14.93 -12.36
N LYS A 36 9.60 -13.80 -12.52
CA LYS A 36 9.72 -12.65 -11.63
C LYS A 36 8.84 -12.83 -10.41
N HIS A 37 9.45 -13.21 -9.31
CA HIS A 37 8.78 -13.47 -8.04
C HIS A 37 8.57 -12.20 -7.22
N TRP A 38 9.43 -11.20 -7.35
CA TRP A 38 9.40 -9.98 -6.55
C TRP A 38 8.76 -8.83 -7.31
N ASN A 39 7.87 -8.10 -6.65
CA ASN A 39 7.44 -6.77 -7.08
C ASN A 39 7.74 -5.78 -5.95
N VAL A 40 8.55 -4.76 -6.21
CA VAL A 40 8.87 -3.70 -5.24
C VAL A 40 8.43 -2.37 -5.81
N GLY A 41 7.63 -1.62 -5.05
CA GLY A 41 6.96 -0.45 -5.58
C GLY A 41 6.68 0.64 -4.57
N VAL A 42 6.15 1.74 -5.12
CA VAL A 42 5.68 2.89 -4.37
C VAL A 42 4.25 3.19 -4.82
N GLY A 43 3.45 3.79 -3.95
CA GLY A 43 2.07 4.09 -4.26
C GLY A 43 1.50 5.22 -3.43
N THR A 44 0.29 5.62 -3.79
CA THR A 44 -0.56 6.41 -2.89
C THR A 44 -1.34 5.45 -2.00
N TYR A 45 -1.59 5.88 -0.77
CA TYR A 45 -2.36 5.14 0.22
C TYR A 45 -3.40 6.09 0.83
N ALA A 46 -4.60 5.58 1.08
CA ALA A 46 -5.64 6.29 1.79
C ALA A 46 -6.29 5.38 2.83
N LEU A 47 -6.61 5.96 3.98
CA LEU A 47 -7.36 5.34 5.08
C LEU A 47 -8.58 6.22 5.34
N VAL A 48 -9.75 5.60 5.36
CA VAL A 48 -11.02 6.23 5.73
C VAL A 48 -11.52 5.52 6.96
N ILE A 49 -11.78 6.29 8.02
CA ILE A 49 -12.45 5.83 9.23
C ILE A 49 -13.80 6.53 9.27
N ASP A 50 -14.88 5.77 9.19
CA ASP A 50 -16.24 6.28 9.20
C ASP A 50 -16.84 6.06 10.60
N ASP A 51 -17.30 7.16 11.21
CA ASP A 51 -18.09 7.18 12.42
C ASP A 51 -19.51 7.68 12.07
N GLU A 52 -20.53 6.85 12.29
CA GLU A 52 -21.92 7.15 11.94
C GLU A 52 -22.45 8.44 12.63
N ASP A 53 -21.87 8.87 13.75
CA ASP A 53 -22.31 10.02 14.54
C ASP A 53 -21.45 11.29 14.37
N GLU A 54 -20.14 11.17 14.07
CA GLU A 54 -19.20 12.30 13.98
C GLU A 54 -18.66 12.62 12.56
N GLY A 55 -18.84 11.73 11.59
CA GLY A 55 -18.44 11.90 10.18
C GLY A 55 -17.13 11.20 9.79
N ASP A 56 -16.80 11.25 8.49
CA ASP A 56 -15.65 10.55 7.89
C ASP A 56 -14.31 11.25 8.20
N ASP A 57 -13.34 10.51 8.75
CA ASP A 57 -11.93 10.92 8.88
C ASP A 57 -11.09 10.32 7.73
N ASP A 58 -10.60 11.20 6.87
CA ASP A 58 -9.83 10.85 5.66
C ASP A 58 -8.33 11.16 5.85
N PHE A 59 -7.50 10.14 5.67
CA PHE A 59 -6.05 10.24 5.66
C PHE A 59 -5.49 9.83 4.31
N THR A 60 -4.57 10.62 3.76
CA THR A 60 -3.93 10.30 2.48
C THR A 60 -2.41 10.48 2.54
N GLY A 61 -1.70 9.68 1.76
CA GLY A 61 -0.25 9.75 1.72
C GLY A 61 0.38 8.75 0.78
N PHE A 62 1.58 8.29 1.13
CA PHE A 62 2.38 7.43 0.28
C PHE A 62 2.77 6.13 1.00
N GLY A 63 2.94 5.08 0.21
CA GLY A 63 3.34 3.76 0.68
C GLY A 63 4.51 3.17 -0.12
N LEU A 64 5.31 2.35 0.55
CA LEU A 64 6.30 1.46 -0.04
C LEU A 64 5.80 0.03 0.08
N SER A 65 5.78 -0.71 -1.02
CA SER A 65 5.31 -2.10 -1.05
C SER A 65 6.37 -3.07 -1.54
N ALA A 66 6.39 -4.26 -0.94
CA ALA A 66 7.17 -5.39 -1.39
C ALA A 66 6.27 -6.63 -1.43
N THR A 67 6.10 -7.21 -2.62
CA THR A 67 5.32 -8.42 -2.84
C THR A 67 6.24 -9.55 -3.29
N TYR A 68 6.09 -10.73 -2.68
CA TYR A 68 6.68 -11.96 -3.15
C TYR A 68 5.58 -12.93 -3.61
N ALA A 69 5.57 -13.26 -4.89
CA ALA A 69 4.66 -14.25 -5.47
C ALA A 69 5.31 -15.63 -5.49
N PHE A 70 4.71 -16.58 -4.76
CA PHE A 70 5.13 -17.99 -4.78
C PHE A 70 4.67 -18.69 -6.07
N SER A 71 3.60 -18.20 -6.67
CA SER A 71 3.02 -18.68 -7.93
C SER A 71 2.09 -17.63 -8.52
N ASP A 72 1.47 -17.92 -9.66
CA ASP A 72 0.39 -17.10 -10.21
C ASP A 72 -0.84 -16.99 -9.32
N LYS A 73 -0.94 -17.85 -8.30
CA LYS A 73 -2.10 -17.92 -7.42
C LYS A 73 -1.85 -17.41 -6.03
N VAL A 74 -0.61 -17.40 -5.54
CA VAL A 74 -0.31 -17.14 -4.12
C VAL A 74 0.82 -16.14 -4.02
N ALA A 75 0.63 -15.10 -3.21
CA ALA A 75 1.65 -14.12 -2.89
C ALA A 75 1.52 -13.64 -1.44
N ILE A 76 2.58 -13.02 -0.93
CA ILE A 76 2.56 -12.23 0.30
C ILE A 76 3.02 -10.81 -0.02
N ARG A 77 2.42 -9.81 0.62
CA ARG A 77 2.80 -8.40 0.50
C ARG A 77 3.03 -7.80 1.87
N GLY A 78 4.14 -7.11 2.02
CA GLY A 78 4.35 -6.10 3.05
C GLY A 78 4.19 -4.71 2.46
N GLU A 79 3.55 -3.80 3.18
CA GLU A 79 3.40 -2.41 2.77
C GLU A 79 3.57 -1.49 3.99
N TYR A 80 4.46 -0.51 3.87
CA TYR A 80 4.66 0.52 4.90
C TYR A 80 4.15 1.85 4.35
N TYR A 81 3.38 2.60 5.12
CA TYR A 81 2.78 3.86 4.70
C TYR A 81 2.92 4.96 5.75
N SER A 82 2.81 6.19 5.27
CA SER A 82 2.74 7.41 6.06
C SER A 82 1.71 8.32 5.41
N LEU A 83 0.74 8.75 6.21
CA LEU A 83 -0.47 9.47 5.85
C LEU A 83 -0.57 10.73 6.67
N GLU A 84 -1.11 11.78 6.06
CA GLU A 84 -1.48 13.03 6.71
C GLU A 84 -3.01 13.14 6.65
N HIS A 85 -3.63 13.71 7.69
CA HIS A 85 -5.07 13.98 7.66
C HIS A 85 -5.37 15.15 6.71
N ASP A 86 -6.41 15.00 5.87
CA ASP A 86 -6.67 15.93 4.77
C ASP A 86 -7.06 17.35 5.23
N ASP A 87 -7.78 17.46 6.36
CA ASP A 87 -8.22 18.74 6.93
C ASP A 87 -7.34 19.30 8.08
N GLU A 88 -6.61 18.45 8.80
CA GLU A 88 -5.81 18.82 9.96
C GLU A 88 -4.38 18.27 9.84
N SER A 89 -3.49 19.08 9.27
CA SER A 89 -2.09 18.73 8.95
C SER A 89 -1.18 18.47 10.18
N LYS A 90 -1.76 18.23 11.35
CA LYS A 90 -1.06 17.96 12.62
C LYS A 90 -1.25 16.53 13.12
N LEU A 91 -2.15 15.80 12.47
CA LEU A 91 -2.48 14.41 12.72
C LEU A 91 -1.81 13.59 11.62
N GLU A 92 -0.86 12.76 12.02
CA GLU A 92 -0.09 11.90 11.12
C GLU A 92 -0.33 10.45 11.52
N VAL A 93 -0.53 9.59 10.52
CA VAL A 93 -0.69 8.16 10.71
C VAL A 93 0.40 7.45 9.93
N SER A 94 1.15 6.57 10.59
CA SER A 94 2.08 5.67 9.90
C SER A 94 1.80 4.24 10.28
N GLY A 95 2.10 3.31 9.38
CA GLY A 95 1.75 1.93 9.64
C GLY A 95 2.34 0.93 8.68
N PHE A 96 2.04 -0.33 8.96
CA PHE A 96 2.50 -1.49 8.23
C PHE A 96 1.38 -2.51 8.04
N ASP A 97 1.23 -2.97 6.81
CA ASP A 97 0.34 -4.07 6.41
C ASP A 97 1.16 -5.31 6.06
N LEU A 98 0.70 -6.48 6.51
CA LEU A 98 1.21 -7.78 6.06
C LEU A 98 0.05 -8.67 5.62
N VAL A 99 -0.01 -8.97 4.32
CA VAL A 99 -1.18 -9.61 3.70
C VAL A 99 -0.78 -10.78 2.83
N ALA A 100 -1.46 -11.90 2.98
CA ALA A 100 -1.37 -13.04 2.07
C ALA A 100 -2.51 -12.99 1.05
N TYR A 101 -2.18 -13.18 -0.23
CA TYR A 101 -3.10 -13.09 -1.35
C TYR A 101 -3.30 -14.41 -2.08
N TYR A 102 -4.53 -14.65 -2.52
CA TYR A 102 -4.90 -15.67 -3.48
C TYR A 102 -5.57 -15.05 -4.71
N GLY A 103 -5.15 -15.42 -5.92
CA GLY A 103 -5.69 -14.80 -7.13
C GLY A 103 -5.18 -15.36 -8.45
N THR A 104 -5.08 -14.48 -9.46
CA THR A 104 -4.62 -14.81 -10.81
C THR A 104 -3.46 -13.91 -11.24
N ASN A 105 -2.52 -14.50 -11.99
CA ASN A 105 -1.38 -13.81 -12.60
C ASN A 105 -0.58 -12.96 -11.60
N LEU A 106 -0.45 -13.42 -10.35
CA LEU A 106 0.34 -12.70 -9.33
C LEU A 106 1.83 -12.66 -9.67
N MET A 107 2.30 -13.61 -10.49
CA MET A 107 3.72 -13.81 -10.85
C MET A 107 3.98 -13.66 -12.35
N SER A 108 3.03 -13.98 -13.21
CA SER A 108 3.16 -13.89 -14.67
C SER A 108 2.64 -12.55 -15.19
N PRO A 109 3.08 -12.10 -16.39
CA PRO A 109 2.46 -10.98 -17.08
C PRO A 109 0.96 -11.23 -17.34
N GLY A 110 0.15 -10.18 -17.24
CA GLY A 110 -1.30 -10.24 -17.47
C GLY A 110 -2.13 -9.54 -16.40
N PHE A 111 -3.44 -9.57 -16.59
CA PHE A 111 -4.41 -8.99 -15.65
C PHE A 111 -4.43 -9.76 -14.33
N LYS A 112 -4.46 -9.03 -13.22
CA LYS A 112 -4.49 -9.54 -11.86
C LYS A 112 -5.85 -9.27 -11.25
N ALA A 113 -6.39 -10.27 -10.56
CA ALA A 113 -7.47 -10.10 -9.61
C ALA A 113 -7.16 -11.03 -8.43
N TYR A 114 -7.29 -10.50 -7.22
CA TYR A 114 -6.89 -11.23 -6.02
C TYR A 114 -7.68 -10.76 -4.79
N ILE A 115 -7.77 -11.66 -3.83
CA ILE A 115 -8.32 -11.42 -2.50
C ILE A 115 -7.35 -11.99 -1.47
N GLY A 116 -7.28 -11.40 -0.29
CA GLY A 116 -6.32 -11.75 0.72
C GLY A 116 -6.76 -11.36 2.11
N GLY A 117 -6.09 -11.93 3.09
CA GLY A 117 -6.27 -11.62 4.50
C GLY A 117 -4.92 -11.37 5.14
N GLY A 118 -4.90 -10.50 6.13
CA GLY A 118 -3.66 -10.06 6.75
C GLY A 118 -3.85 -9.43 8.10
N VAL A 119 -2.77 -8.84 8.58
CA VAL A 119 -2.74 -8.03 9.80
C VAL A 119 -2.24 -6.64 9.45
N TYR A 120 -2.60 -5.65 10.26
CA TYR A 120 -2.07 -4.30 10.20
C TYR A 120 -1.59 -3.85 11.58
N SER A 121 -0.69 -2.87 11.59
CA SER A 121 -0.23 -2.15 12.76
C SER A 121 -0.03 -0.69 12.37
N GLU A 122 -0.56 0.23 13.16
CA GLU A 122 -0.59 1.66 12.90
C GLU A 122 -0.24 2.42 14.17
N SER A 123 0.39 3.57 14.00
CA SER A 123 0.64 4.54 15.06
C SER A 123 0.07 5.88 14.61
N LEU A 124 -0.78 6.45 15.46
CA LEU A 124 -1.38 7.77 15.28
C LEU A 124 -0.65 8.75 16.20
N GLU A 125 -0.04 9.76 15.59
CA GLU A 125 0.69 10.81 16.32
C GLU A 125 -0.10 12.12 16.26
N TYR A 126 -0.40 12.69 17.43
CA TYR A 126 -0.99 14.02 17.54
C TYR A 126 -0.01 15.04 18.14
N SER A 127 0.69 15.74 17.24
CA SER A 127 1.79 16.67 17.52
C SER A 127 1.47 17.84 18.49
N SER A 128 0.20 18.10 18.80
CA SER A 128 -0.20 19.19 19.70
C SER A 128 -0.40 18.77 21.16
N PHE A 129 -0.49 17.47 21.46
CA PHE A 129 -0.82 16.98 22.82
C PHE A 129 0.05 15.82 23.31
N ASP A 130 1.12 15.44 22.59
CA ASP A 130 1.98 14.28 22.93
C ASP A 130 1.15 13.00 23.15
N VAL A 131 0.18 12.74 22.25
CA VAL A 131 -0.63 11.52 22.23
C VAL A 131 -0.12 10.65 21.10
N ASP A 132 0.39 9.48 21.47
CA ASP A 132 0.80 8.39 20.58
C ASP A 132 -0.10 7.19 20.90
N GLU A 133 -0.93 6.79 19.95
CA GLU A 133 -1.81 5.62 20.08
C GLU A 133 -1.46 4.59 19.01
N ASP A 134 -1.35 3.33 19.41
CA ASP A 134 -1.03 2.21 18.53
C ASP A 134 -2.30 1.38 18.26
N PHE A 135 -2.63 1.19 16.99
CA PHE A 135 -3.74 0.38 16.54
C PHE A 135 -3.24 -0.87 15.84
N SER A 136 -3.85 -2.02 16.10
CA SER A 136 -3.51 -3.26 15.42
C SER A 136 -4.73 -4.11 15.15
N GLY A 137 -4.65 -4.98 14.15
CA GLY A 137 -5.80 -5.81 13.86
C GLY A 137 -5.65 -6.70 12.66
N VAL A 138 -6.78 -7.23 12.24
CA VAL A 138 -6.90 -8.07 11.05
C VAL A 138 -7.53 -7.28 9.92
N GLN A 139 -7.22 -7.67 8.69
CA GLN A 139 -7.75 -7.02 7.51
C GLN A 139 -8.07 -8.01 6.40
N LEU A 140 -9.09 -7.67 5.61
CA LEU A 140 -9.44 -8.33 4.36
C LEU A 140 -9.14 -7.38 3.21
N ASN A 141 -8.36 -7.82 2.24
CA ASN A 141 -7.96 -7.02 1.09
C ASN A 141 -8.41 -7.65 -0.21
N GLY A 142 -8.84 -6.83 -1.16
CA GLY A 142 -9.14 -7.20 -2.54
C GLY A 142 -8.42 -6.27 -3.50
N GLY A 143 -7.91 -6.78 -4.61
CA GLY A 143 -7.19 -5.96 -5.56
C GLY A 143 -7.32 -6.41 -7.01
N ILE A 144 -7.16 -5.45 -7.90
CA ILE A 144 -7.05 -5.65 -9.34
C ILE A 144 -5.78 -4.97 -9.86
N GLY A 145 -5.26 -5.45 -10.98
CA GLY A 145 -4.04 -4.87 -11.51
C GLY A 145 -3.61 -5.46 -12.83
N TYR A 146 -2.39 -5.12 -13.23
CA TYR A 146 -1.78 -5.67 -14.42
C TYR A 146 -0.26 -5.80 -14.24
N ASN A 147 0.26 -6.97 -14.60
CA ASN A 147 1.69 -7.23 -14.69
C ASN A 147 2.14 -7.08 -16.16
N TRP A 148 2.98 -6.09 -16.44
CA TRP A 148 3.80 -6.06 -17.67
C TRP A 148 5.12 -6.75 -17.42
N GLU A 149 5.93 -6.97 -18.45
CA GLU A 149 7.20 -7.69 -18.32
C GLU A 149 8.11 -7.13 -17.20
N MET A 150 8.24 -5.81 -17.05
CA MET A 150 9.17 -5.21 -16.07
C MET A 150 8.47 -4.44 -14.94
N VAL A 151 7.20 -4.11 -15.09
CA VAL A 151 6.46 -3.25 -14.16
C VAL A 151 5.08 -3.82 -13.85
N SER A 152 4.53 -3.51 -12.69
CA SER A 152 3.13 -3.79 -12.36
C SER A 152 2.41 -2.53 -11.89
N LEU A 153 1.10 -2.52 -12.10
CA LEU A 153 0.18 -1.53 -11.53
C LEU A 153 -0.90 -2.29 -10.77
N ASP A 154 -1.13 -1.91 -9.53
CA ASP A 154 -2.07 -2.54 -8.63
C ASP A 154 -2.96 -1.49 -7.97
N PHE A 155 -4.26 -1.74 -7.96
CA PHE A 155 -5.24 -1.04 -7.15
C PHE A 155 -5.79 -2.01 -6.10
N VAL A 156 -5.72 -1.64 -4.83
CA VAL A 156 -6.14 -2.48 -3.70
C VAL A 156 -7.14 -1.72 -2.85
N LEU A 157 -8.11 -2.45 -2.33
CA LEU A 157 -9.05 -2.02 -1.31
C LEU A 157 -8.93 -2.93 -0.10
N GLY A 158 -8.98 -2.36 1.09
CA GLY A 158 -8.93 -3.07 2.36
C GLY A 158 -10.12 -2.74 3.25
N LEU A 159 -10.55 -3.74 4.02
CA LEU A 159 -11.48 -3.59 5.15
C LEU A 159 -10.75 -4.05 6.40
N ARG A 160 -10.81 -3.24 7.46
CA ARG A 160 -10.08 -3.48 8.72
C ARG A 160 -11.04 -3.78 9.86
N SER A 161 -10.58 -4.60 10.80
CA SER A 161 -11.22 -4.67 12.11
C SER A 161 -11.05 -3.35 12.85
N VAL A 162 -12.04 -2.89 13.60
CA VAL A 162 -12.01 -1.60 14.29
C VAL A 162 -11.88 -1.71 15.81
N GLY A 163 -11.60 -2.88 16.38
CA GLY A 163 -11.65 -3.08 17.84
C GLY A 163 -10.81 -2.07 18.64
N ASP A 164 -9.57 -1.82 18.21
CA ASP A 164 -8.71 -0.82 18.88
C ASP A 164 -9.19 0.63 18.61
N TYR A 165 -9.87 0.88 17.48
CA TYR A 165 -10.48 2.19 17.17
C TYR A 165 -11.72 2.46 18.04
N GLU A 166 -12.55 1.44 18.27
CA GLU A 166 -13.75 1.49 19.13
C GLU A 166 -13.35 1.75 20.59
N ASP A 167 -12.30 1.10 21.07
CA ASP A 167 -11.76 1.33 22.42
C ASP A 167 -11.27 2.78 22.62
N PHE A 168 -10.78 3.43 21.56
CA PHE A 168 -10.34 4.83 21.58
C PHE A 168 -11.50 5.84 21.47
N ALA A 169 -12.45 5.61 20.57
CA ALA A 169 -13.63 6.47 20.38
C ALA A 169 -14.68 6.29 21.50
N GLY A 170 -14.63 5.17 22.21
CA GLY A 170 -15.55 4.77 23.27
C GLY A 170 -16.55 3.70 22.80
N ASP A 171 -16.82 2.70 23.67
CA ASP A 171 -17.64 1.47 23.51
C ASP A 171 -19.02 1.58 22.81
N SER A 172 -19.46 2.78 22.39
CA SER A 172 -20.75 3.05 21.76
C SER A 172 -20.68 3.51 20.30
N ALA A 173 -19.49 3.66 19.71
CA ALA A 173 -19.33 4.06 18.32
C ALA A 173 -19.35 2.83 17.38
N ASP A 174 -20.27 2.82 16.41
CA ASP A 174 -20.26 1.85 15.31
C ASP A 174 -19.25 2.34 14.25
N LEU A 175 -18.00 1.87 14.35
CA LEU A 175 -16.92 2.31 13.46
C LEU A 175 -16.72 1.37 12.27
N SER A 176 -16.31 1.94 11.14
CA SER A 176 -15.78 1.15 10.03
C SER A 176 -14.50 1.76 9.47
N ALA A 177 -13.53 0.91 9.13
CA ALA A 177 -12.25 1.35 8.59
C ALA A 177 -11.97 0.66 7.26
N ALA A 178 -11.69 1.47 6.23
CA ALA A 178 -11.38 1.02 4.89
C ALA A 178 -10.11 1.68 4.37
N THR A 179 -9.35 0.94 3.56
CA THR A 179 -8.15 1.48 2.92
C THR A 179 -8.21 1.34 1.41
N SER A 180 -7.47 2.19 0.74
CA SER A 180 -7.21 2.04 -0.69
C SER A 180 -5.77 2.36 -1.03
N SER A 181 -5.19 1.63 -1.98
CA SER A 181 -3.84 1.91 -2.47
C SER A 181 -3.74 1.78 -3.98
N LEU A 182 -2.96 2.66 -4.59
CA LEU A 182 -2.59 2.61 -6.01
C LEU A 182 -1.07 2.55 -6.12
N ILE A 183 -0.56 1.41 -6.56
CA ILE A 183 0.84 1.05 -6.44
C ILE A 183 1.42 0.78 -7.83
N ILE A 184 2.57 1.38 -8.11
CA ILE A 184 3.43 1.02 -9.23
C ILE A 184 4.68 0.30 -8.72
N SER A 185 5.00 -0.84 -9.32
CA SER A 185 6.15 -1.65 -8.89
C SER A 185 7.06 -2.04 -10.05
N ALA A 186 8.34 -2.19 -9.77
CA ALA A 186 9.29 -2.89 -10.62
C ALA A 186 9.27 -4.39 -10.29
N ARG A 187 9.45 -5.25 -11.30
CA ARG A 187 9.32 -6.71 -11.22
C ARG A 187 10.66 -7.41 -11.45
N PHE A 188 11.02 -8.36 -10.57
CA PHE A 188 12.32 -9.07 -10.56
C PHE A 188 12.16 -10.54 -10.25
#